data_AF-A0A1F7R119-F1
#
_entry.id   AF-A0A1F7R119-F1
#
_cell.length_a   1.000
_cell.length_b   1.000
_cell.length_c   1.000
_cell.angle_alpha   90.00
_cell.angle_beta   90.00
_cell.angle_gamma   90.00
#
_symmetry.space_group_name_H-M   'P 1'
#
loop_
_entity.id
_entity.type
_entity.pdbx_description
1 polymer ?
#
loop_
_entity_poly.entity_id
_entity_poly.type
_entity_poly.pdbx_seq_one_letter_code
_entity_poly.pdbx_strand_id
1 'polypeptide(L)'
;MVSPIEKLTLQENALAAAMVHRMGDATVQFAIRNGTRYHEVPKVGPAELNKLIPEYAHDPKESLAWARESLFAISHDSRLTKAEKDERLDRYLDAYLSLTLKLDHVAFPPNREGEINKGVPDYLPDGFVDMGGQAMRYAPHRDREMIKVDKAGIFKKYRPRLKNLFSHDFSGDSSHDKKSKMLNYLAQTVAYDLPHVGDIELGGDMVKLHELPDGVCRHQALTFQVLAQAMGLKTRLLKVNVSQNGNSFGRHAANMARIDGEWYVVDVSISDHVERDGKKIWAPGVLKVDRPPRKDEPITYKGKQNSGLEVEYEAHDSMFWFIDKPTQT
;
A
#
# COMPACT_ATOMS: atom_id res chain seq x y z
N MET A 1 -18.69 -21.05 -1.26
CA MET A 1 -17.50 -21.67 -1.86
C MET A 1 -16.55 -20.54 -2.22
N VAL A 2 -15.29 -20.64 -1.80
CA VAL A 2 -14.24 -19.67 -2.18
C VAL A 2 -13.96 -19.89 -3.67
N SER A 3 -13.98 -18.82 -4.47
CA SER A 3 -13.64 -18.92 -5.89
C SER A 3 -12.21 -19.46 -6.02
N PRO A 4 -11.94 -20.45 -6.89
CA PRO A 4 -10.58 -20.96 -7.06
C PRO A 4 -9.68 -19.83 -7.58
N ILE A 5 -8.45 -19.76 -7.05
CA ILE A 5 -7.43 -18.88 -7.62
C ILE A 5 -7.14 -19.38 -9.05
N GLU A 6 -7.10 -18.45 -10.00
CA GLU A 6 -6.70 -18.73 -11.38
C GLU A 6 -5.34 -19.43 -11.42
N LYS A 7 -5.05 -20.12 -12.54
CA LYS A 7 -3.77 -20.79 -12.71
C LYS A 7 -2.61 -19.80 -12.52
N LEU A 8 -1.75 -20.08 -11.54
CA LEU A 8 -0.57 -19.27 -11.26
C LEU A 8 0.48 -19.47 -12.37
N THR A 9 1.17 -18.39 -12.72
CA THR A 9 2.41 -18.44 -13.52
C THR A 9 3.52 -19.13 -12.74
N LEU A 10 4.65 -19.43 -13.39
CA LEU A 10 5.80 -20.03 -12.72
C LEU A 10 6.33 -19.14 -11.59
N GLN A 11 6.44 -17.83 -11.82
CA GLN A 11 6.95 -16.87 -10.84
C GLN A 11 5.95 -16.62 -9.71
N GLU A 12 4.65 -16.54 -10.03
CA GLU A 12 3.61 -16.44 -8.99
C GLU A 12 3.60 -17.69 -8.10
N ASN A 13 3.75 -18.89 -8.67
CA ASN A 13 3.83 -20.12 -7.89
C ASN A 13 5.06 -20.13 -6.99
N ALA A 14 6.20 -19.63 -7.48
CA ALA A 14 7.40 -19.47 -6.66
C ALA A 14 7.17 -18.56 -5.46
N LEU A 15 6.58 -17.38 -5.69
CA LEU A 15 6.28 -16.44 -4.62
C LEU A 15 5.24 -17.02 -3.64
N ALA A 16 4.20 -17.68 -4.13
CA ALA A 16 3.26 -18.38 -3.28
C ALA A 16 3.95 -19.47 -2.43
N ALA A 17 4.95 -20.18 -2.97
CA ALA A 17 5.72 -21.16 -2.22
C ALA A 17 6.55 -20.51 -1.11
N ALA A 18 7.17 -19.35 -1.39
CA ALA A 18 7.85 -18.57 -0.36
C ALA A 18 6.91 -18.19 0.78
N MET A 19 5.68 -17.79 0.46
CA MET A 19 4.65 -17.44 1.44
C MET A 19 4.22 -18.65 2.28
N VAL A 20 3.86 -19.76 1.63
CA VAL A 20 3.39 -20.99 2.30
C VAL A 20 4.47 -21.60 3.20
N HIS A 21 5.70 -21.69 2.71
CA HIS A 21 6.79 -22.34 3.44
C HIS A 21 7.61 -21.37 4.29
N ARG A 22 7.24 -20.07 4.31
CA ARG A 22 7.92 -19.02 5.07
C ARG A 22 9.41 -18.93 4.74
N MET A 23 9.71 -18.88 3.45
CA MET A 23 11.07 -18.90 2.93
C MET A 23 11.39 -17.61 2.16
N GLY A 24 12.10 -16.68 2.79
CA GLY A 24 12.47 -15.40 2.17
C GLY A 24 13.39 -15.56 0.97
N ASP A 25 14.33 -16.51 1.03
CA ASP A 25 15.38 -16.70 0.01
C ASP A 25 15.12 -17.87 -0.96
N ALA A 26 14.10 -18.70 -0.72
CA ALA A 26 14.00 -20.00 -1.41
C ALA A 26 13.54 -19.93 -2.87
N THR A 27 12.98 -18.80 -3.33
CA THR A 27 12.68 -18.62 -4.77
C THR A 27 13.94 -18.35 -5.61
N VAL A 28 15.10 -18.27 -4.95
CA VAL A 28 16.38 -17.80 -5.51
C VAL A 28 17.45 -18.90 -5.59
N GLN A 29 17.07 -20.18 -5.53
CA GLN A 29 18.02 -21.26 -5.76
C GLN A 29 18.08 -21.61 -7.25
N PHE A 30 19.22 -21.27 -7.88
CA PHE A 30 19.61 -21.89 -9.12
C PHE A 30 20.26 -23.23 -8.81
N ALA A 31 19.69 -24.32 -9.32
CA ALA A 31 20.44 -25.57 -9.42
C ALA A 31 21.29 -25.52 -10.69
N ILE A 32 22.60 -25.66 -10.58
CA ILE A 32 23.44 -25.92 -11.75
C ILE A 32 23.40 -27.42 -12.01
N ARG A 33 22.80 -27.84 -13.12
CA ARG A 33 22.88 -29.24 -13.60
C ARG A 33 23.52 -29.22 -14.97
N ASN A 34 24.61 -29.97 -15.15
CA ASN A 34 25.36 -30.05 -16.41
C ASN A 34 25.76 -28.67 -16.98
N GLY A 35 26.17 -27.73 -16.12
CA GLY A 35 26.53 -26.36 -16.53
C GLY A 35 25.35 -25.46 -16.88
N THR A 36 24.11 -25.96 -16.88
CA THR A 36 22.89 -25.17 -17.10
C THR A 36 22.26 -24.79 -15.76
N ARG A 37 21.92 -23.51 -15.61
CA ARG A 37 21.21 -22.98 -14.43
C ARG A 37 19.70 -23.26 -14.58
N TYR A 38 19.14 -24.01 -13.64
CA TYR A 38 17.71 -24.30 -13.54
C TYR A 38 17.09 -23.56 -12.37
N HIS A 39 15.88 -23.05 -12.59
CA HIS A 39 15.02 -22.58 -11.50
C HIS A 39 14.33 -23.78 -10.86
N GLU A 40 14.75 -24.14 -9.65
CA GLU A 40 13.94 -25.04 -8.83
C GLU A 40 12.94 -24.20 -8.04
N VAL A 41 11.71 -24.22 -8.53
CA VAL A 41 10.58 -23.60 -7.86
C VAL A 41 9.81 -24.69 -7.14
N PRO A 42 9.73 -24.66 -5.80
CA PRO A 42 8.81 -25.54 -5.08
C PRO A 42 7.40 -25.30 -5.63
N LYS A 43 6.72 -26.37 -6.07
CA LYS A 43 5.37 -26.25 -6.60
C LYS A 43 4.39 -26.22 -5.45
N VAL A 44 3.63 -25.13 -5.33
CA VAL A 44 2.47 -25.06 -4.44
C VAL A 44 1.31 -25.78 -5.11
N GLY A 45 0.82 -26.84 -4.48
CA GLY A 45 -0.37 -27.55 -4.91
C GLY A 45 -1.65 -26.79 -4.54
N PRO A 46 -2.82 -27.14 -5.13
CA PRO A 46 -4.10 -26.50 -4.80
C PRO A 46 -4.44 -26.54 -3.29
N ALA A 47 -4.08 -27.62 -2.60
CA ALA A 47 -4.33 -27.77 -1.16
C ALA A 47 -3.54 -26.78 -0.29
N GLU A 48 -2.31 -26.46 -0.69
CA GLU A 48 -1.47 -25.48 0.00
C GLU A 48 -1.92 -24.05 -0.29
N LEU A 49 -2.30 -23.79 -1.54
CA LEU A 49 -2.86 -22.49 -1.93
C LEU A 49 -4.17 -22.19 -1.18
N ASN A 50 -5.00 -23.21 -0.96
CA ASN A 50 -6.22 -23.09 -0.14
C ASN A 50 -5.94 -22.77 1.33
N LYS A 51 -4.75 -23.10 1.86
CA LYS A 51 -4.32 -22.70 3.21
C LYS A 51 -3.82 -21.25 3.22
N LEU A 52 -3.18 -20.81 2.14
CA LEU A 52 -2.65 -19.44 2.04
C LEU A 52 -3.76 -18.38 2.07
N ILE A 53 -4.91 -18.64 1.45
CA ILE A 53 -6.02 -17.68 1.37
C ILE A 53 -6.51 -17.19 2.74
N PRO A 54 -6.92 -18.07 3.69
CA PRO A 54 -7.37 -17.60 5.00
C PRO A 54 -6.26 -16.95 5.83
N GLU A 55 -5.00 -17.38 5.67
CA GLU A 55 -3.86 -16.72 6.31
C GLU A 55 -3.68 -15.29 5.77
N TYR A 56 -3.74 -15.13 4.45
CA TYR A 56 -3.68 -13.83 3.79
C TYR A 56 -4.87 -12.95 4.18
N ALA A 57 -6.09 -13.49 4.26
CA ALA A 57 -7.26 -12.73 4.71
C ALA A 57 -7.09 -12.21 6.14
N HIS A 58 -6.39 -12.96 7.00
CA HIS A 58 -6.15 -12.62 8.40
C HIS A 58 -5.03 -11.57 8.57
N ASP A 59 -3.89 -11.78 7.91
CA ASP A 59 -2.74 -10.87 7.97
C ASP A 59 -2.03 -10.76 6.59
N PRO A 60 -2.56 -9.94 5.66
CA PRO A 60 -1.98 -9.79 4.33
C PRO A 60 -0.51 -9.36 4.38
N LYS A 61 -0.15 -8.54 5.36
CA LYS A 61 1.20 -8.02 5.54
C LYS A 61 2.19 -9.14 5.81
N GLU A 62 1.87 -10.01 6.76
CA GLU A 62 2.76 -11.12 7.13
C GLU A 62 2.83 -12.15 6.01
N SER A 63 1.70 -12.47 5.37
CA SER A 63 1.68 -13.37 4.23
C SER A 63 2.56 -12.87 3.09
N LEU A 64 2.47 -11.58 2.72
CA LEU A 64 3.28 -10.99 1.65
C LEU A 64 4.76 -10.80 2.01
N ALA A 65 5.11 -10.82 3.30
CA ALA A 65 6.46 -10.54 3.75
C ALA A 65 7.50 -11.47 3.09
N TRP A 66 7.20 -12.77 3.00
CA TRP A 66 8.11 -13.76 2.43
C TRP A 66 8.33 -13.56 0.92
N ALA A 67 7.27 -13.28 0.18
CA ALA A 67 7.38 -12.94 -1.24
C ALA A 67 8.18 -11.65 -1.44
N ARG A 68 7.95 -10.62 -0.60
CA ARG A 68 8.70 -9.36 -0.64
C ARG A 68 10.19 -9.56 -0.35
N GLU A 69 10.56 -10.34 0.67
CA GLU A 69 11.98 -10.62 0.95
C GLU A 69 12.66 -11.33 -0.22
N SER A 70 11.96 -12.18 -0.98
CA SER A 70 12.51 -12.75 -2.21
C SER A 70 12.88 -11.69 -3.26
N LEU A 71 12.10 -10.60 -3.37
CA LEU A 71 12.41 -9.52 -4.31
C LEU A 71 13.67 -8.75 -3.86
N PHE A 72 13.82 -8.49 -2.56
CA PHE A 72 15.06 -7.93 -2.01
C PHE A 72 16.26 -8.88 -2.20
N ALA A 73 16.08 -10.18 -2.01
CA ALA A 73 17.14 -11.15 -2.23
C ALA A 73 17.63 -11.14 -3.69
N ILE A 74 16.72 -10.99 -4.66
CA ILE A 74 17.08 -10.88 -6.09
C ILE A 74 17.96 -9.66 -6.36
N SER A 75 17.62 -8.48 -5.84
CA SER A 75 18.40 -7.25 -6.10
C SER A 75 19.79 -7.29 -5.45
N HIS A 76 19.95 -8.06 -4.37
CA HIS A 76 21.21 -8.16 -3.62
C HIS A 76 22.02 -9.43 -3.92
N ASP A 77 21.56 -10.31 -4.80
CA ASP A 77 22.25 -11.57 -5.13
C ASP A 77 23.61 -11.34 -5.80
N SER A 78 24.71 -11.56 -5.07
CA SER A 78 26.08 -11.34 -5.56
C SER A 78 26.50 -12.27 -6.69
N ARG A 79 25.73 -13.32 -6.97
CA ARG A 79 25.99 -14.30 -8.05
C ARG A 79 25.48 -13.82 -9.42
N LEU A 80 24.72 -12.72 -9.44
CA LEU A 80 24.09 -12.15 -10.64
C LEU A 80 24.77 -10.83 -11.03
N THR A 81 24.92 -10.62 -12.32
CA THR A 81 25.26 -9.31 -12.90
C THR A 81 24.11 -8.32 -12.69
N LYS A 82 24.39 -7.01 -12.78
CA LYS A 82 23.36 -5.97 -12.68
C LYS A 82 22.20 -6.18 -13.66
N ALA A 83 22.51 -6.51 -14.92
CA ALA A 83 21.49 -6.77 -15.94
C ALA A 83 20.61 -7.98 -15.58
N GLU A 84 21.20 -9.08 -15.12
CA GLU A 84 20.44 -10.26 -14.67
C GLU A 84 19.56 -9.95 -13.45
N LYS A 85 20.05 -9.14 -12.50
CA LYS A 85 19.26 -8.69 -11.34
C LYS A 85 18.06 -7.87 -11.78
N ASP A 86 18.27 -6.89 -12.66
CA ASP A 86 17.22 -5.99 -13.13
C ASP A 86 16.13 -6.75 -13.90
N GLU A 87 16.53 -7.64 -14.81
CA GLU A 87 15.61 -8.46 -15.62
C GLU A 87 14.82 -9.45 -14.75
N ARG A 88 15.49 -10.07 -13.77
CA ARG A 88 14.84 -10.99 -12.83
C ARG A 88 13.89 -10.26 -11.88
N LEU A 89 14.32 -9.12 -11.34
CA LEU A 89 13.50 -8.29 -10.47
C LEU A 89 12.24 -7.82 -11.21
N ASP A 90 12.36 -7.44 -12.49
CA ASP A 90 11.19 -7.08 -13.30
C ASP A 90 10.15 -8.21 -13.35
N ARG A 91 10.55 -9.43 -13.72
CA ARG A 91 9.63 -10.57 -13.80
C ARG A 91 8.97 -10.91 -12.47
N TYR A 92 9.74 -10.89 -11.39
CA TYR A 92 9.24 -11.25 -10.06
C TYR A 92 8.42 -10.13 -9.42
N LEU A 93 8.70 -8.86 -9.76
CA LEU A 93 7.86 -7.74 -9.36
C LEU A 93 6.48 -7.83 -10.02
N ASP A 94 6.41 -8.12 -11.32
CA ASP A 94 5.12 -8.29 -12.00
C ASP A 94 4.34 -9.48 -11.42
N ALA A 95 5.01 -10.59 -11.15
CA ALA A 95 4.40 -11.75 -10.49
C ALA A 95 3.93 -11.45 -9.06
N TYR A 96 4.69 -10.66 -8.29
CA TYR A 96 4.34 -10.26 -6.93
C TYR A 96 3.06 -9.40 -6.90
N LEU A 97 3.00 -8.40 -7.77
CA LEU A 97 1.86 -7.49 -7.86
C LEU A 97 0.62 -8.24 -8.37
N SER A 98 0.77 -9.11 -9.38
CA SER A 98 -0.31 -9.97 -9.89
C SER A 98 -0.82 -10.97 -8.84
N LEU A 99 0.07 -11.65 -8.11
CA LEU A 99 -0.31 -12.56 -7.05
C LEU A 99 -1.09 -11.85 -5.93
N THR A 100 -0.68 -10.64 -5.57
CA THR A 100 -1.39 -9.80 -4.59
C THR A 100 -2.84 -9.53 -5.02
N LEU A 101 -3.07 -9.20 -6.29
CA LEU A 101 -4.42 -8.99 -6.83
C LEU A 101 -5.26 -10.27 -6.79
N LYS A 102 -4.69 -11.40 -7.23
CA LYS A 102 -5.38 -12.71 -7.21
C LYS A 102 -5.76 -13.13 -5.79
N LEU A 103 -4.88 -12.90 -4.82
CA LEU A 103 -5.17 -13.17 -3.41
C LEU A 103 -6.25 -12.23 -2.89
N ASP A 104 -6.22 -10.94 -3.23
CA ASP A 104 -7.25 -9.98 -2.84
C ASP A 104 -8.64 -10.40 -3.32
N HIS A 105 -8.78 -10.75 -4.61
CA HIS A 105 -10.07 -11.11 -5.19
C HIS A 105 -10.72 -12.33 -4.56
N VAL A 106 -9.90 -13.24 -4.03
CA VAL A 106 -10.34 -14.49 -3.43
C VAL A 106 -10.52 -14.38 -1.91
N ALA A 107 -9.62 -13.66 -1.24
CA ALA A 107 -9.67 -13.44 0.21
C ALA A 107 -10.73 -12.41 0.63
N PHE A 108 -11.01 -11.43 -0.24
CA PHE A 108 -11.92 -10.31 0.03
C PHE A 108 -12.97 -10.19 -1.09
N PRO A 109 -13.96 -11.11 -1.14
CA PRO A 109 -14.96 -11.08 -2.19
C PRO A 109 -15.83 -9.82 -2.11
N PRO A 110 -16.47 -9.42 -3.23
CA PRO A 110 -17.39 -8.29 -3.24
C PRO A 110 -18.50 -8.44 -2.20
N ASN A 111 -18.87 -7.32 -1.59
CA ASN A 111 -19.99 -7.27 -0.66
C ASN A 111 -21.29 -7.65 -1.36
N ARG A 112 -22.25 -8.16 -0.56
CA ARG A 112 -23.60 -8.40 -1.07
C ARG A 112 -24.23 -7.07 -1.50
N GLU A 113 -25.19 -7.13 -2.41
CA GLU A 113 -25.90 -5.93 -2.83
C GLU A 113 -26.54 -5.23 -1.63
N GLY A 114 -26.22 -3.93 -1.48
CA GLY A 114 -26.72 -3.10 -0.36
C GLY A 114 -25.93 -3.21 0.94
N GLU A 115 -24.96 -4.12 1.04
CA GLU A 115 -24.11 -4.25 2.21
C GLU A 115 -23.06 -3.12 2.24
N ILE A 116 -23.02 -2.39 3.36
CA ILE A 116 -22.12 -1.27 3.61
C ILE A 116 -21.49 -1.47 4.98
N ASN A 117 -20.17 -1.41 5.02
CA ASN A 117 -19.39 -1.53 6.24
C ASN A 117 -19.19 -0.16 6.87
N LYS A 118 -19.09 -0.12 8.21
CA LYS A 118 -18.77 1.07 9.00
C LYS A 118 -17.47 0.86 9.76
N GLY A 119 -16.63 1.90 9.77
CA GLY A 119 -15.31 1.91 10.42
C GLY A 119 -14.18 1.98 9.40
N VAL A 120 -12.99 2.36 9.85
CA VAL A 120 -11.81 2.42 8.99
C VAL A 120 -11.19 1.02 8.86
N PRO A 121 -11.03 0.48 7.64
CA PRO A 121 -10.39 -0.81 7.46
C PRO A 121 -8.87 -0.73 7.66
N ASP A 122 -8.29 -1.78 8.26
CA ASP A 122 -6.83 -1.94 8.39
C ASP A 122 -6.18 -2.32 7.04
N TYR A 123 -6.95 -2.90 6.12
CA TYR A 123 -6.49 -3.33 4.79
C TYR A 123 -7.44 -2.84 3.69
N LEU A 124 -6.89 -2.41 2.54
CA LEU A 124 -7.69 -1.99 1.38
C LEU A 124 -7.55 -3.07 0.31
N PRO A 125 -8.53 -3.96 0.10
CA PRO A 125 -8.47 -4.92 -0.99
C PRO A 125 -8.69 -4.21 -2.34
N ASP A 126 -8.28 -4.85 -3.43
CA ASP A 126 -8.70 -4.44 -4.77
C ASP A 126 -10.24 -4.43 -4.88
N GLY A 127 -10.79 -3.40 -5.54
CA GLY A 127 -12.24 -3.19 -5.63
C GLY A 127 -12.86 -2.49 -4.41
N PHE A 128 -12.08 -2.15 -3.38
CA PHE A 128 -12.54 -1.32 -2.27
C PHE A 128 -13.10 0.02 -2.74
N VAL A 129 -14.24 0.44 -2.21
CA VAL A 129 -14.90 1.72 -2.50
C VAL A 129 -15.10 2.53 -1.23
N ASP A 130 -14.47 3.71 -1.18
CA ASP A 130 -14.67 4.70 -0.12
C ASP A 130 -15.94 5.54 -0.38
N MET A 131 -16.85 5.55 0.58
CA MET A 131 -18.08 6.37 0.57
C MET A 131 -17.99 7.60 1.48
N GLY A 132 -16.84 7.84 2.08
CA GLY A 132 -16.59 8.96 2.96
C GLY A 132 -17.31 8.83 4.30
N GLY A 133 -18.18 9.79 4.61
CA GLY A 133 -18.87 9.89 5.90
C GLY A 133 -20.33 9.41 5.89
N GLN A 134 -20.83 8.88 4.77
CA GLN A 134 -22.25 8.56 4.60
C GLN A 134 -22.47 7.08 4.25
N ALA A 135 -23.53 6.49 4.80
CA ALA A 135 -23.89 5.08 4.61
C ALA A 135 -24.76 4.82 3.35
N MET A 136 -24.66 5.66 2.30
CA MET A 136 -25.57 5.58 1.13
C MET A 136 -24.84 5.35 -0.19
N ARG A 137 -25.12 4.19 -0.82
CA ARG A 137 -24.46 3.73 -2.06
C ARG A 137 -24.80 4.59 -3.27
N TYR A 138 -26.03 5.12 -3.33
CA TYR A 138 -26.56 5.94 -4.43
C TYR A 138 -27.45 7.05 -3.86
N ALA A 139 -26.87 8.10 -3.28
CA ALA A 139 -27.64 9.27 -2.85
C ALA A 139 -27.79 10.24 -4.03
N PRO A 140 -29.01 10.73 -4.35
CA PRO A 140 -29.26 11.62 -5.50
C PRO A 140 -28.65 13.02 -5.39
N HIS A 141 -28.04 13.37 -4.25
CA HIS A 141 -27.37 14.65 -4.00
C HIS A 141 -25.96 14.41 -3.44
N ARG A 142 -25.09 13.81 -4.24
CA ARG A 142 -23.68 13.69 -3.88
C ARG A 142 -22.95 14.97 -4.23
N ASP A 143 -22.63 15.75 -3.21
CA ASP A 143 -21.61 16.79 -3.29
C ASP A 143 -20.18 16.20 -3.26
N ARG A 144 -20.00 14.86 -3.28
CA ARG A 144 -18.69 14.18 -3.16
C ARG A 144 -18.59 12.85 -3.92
N GLU A 145 -17.40 12.59 -4.45
CA GLU A 145 -16.99 11.39 -5.21
C GLU A 145 -16.91 10.11 -4.36
N MET A 146 -17.27 8.97 -4.97
CA MET A 146 -16.92 7.61 -4.50
C MET A 146 -15.57 7.21 -5.09
N ILE A 147 -14.59 6.88 -4.25
CA ILE A 147 -13.26 6.47 -4.75
C ILE A 147 -13.18 4.96 -4.77
N LYS A 148 -12.94 4.39 -5.96
CA LYS A 148 -12.63 2.98 -6.12
C LYS A 148 -11.12 2.77 -6.15
N VAL A 149 -10.64 1.88 -5.28
CA VAL A 149 -9.26 1.38 -5.30
C VAL A 149 -9.17 0.34 -6.41
N ASP A 150 -8.47 0.73 -7.47
CA ASP A 150 -8.03 -0.15 -8.56
C ASP A 150 -6.53 -0.38 -8.40
N LYS A 151 -6.16 -1.45 -7.70
CA LYS A 151 -4.76 -1.75 -7.41
C LYS A 151 -3.99 -2.08 -8.67
N ALA A 152 -4.61 -2.68 -9.68
CA ALA A 152 -3.94 -2.99 -10.94
C ALA A 152 -3.45 -1.71 -11.62
N GLY A 153 -4.32 -0.69 -11.71
CA GLY A 153 -3.96 0.63 -12.25
C GLY A 153 -2.89 1.34 -11.42
N ILE A 154 -3.01 1.32 -10.09
CA ILE A 154 -2.01 1.92 -9.18
C ILE A 154 -0.66 1.22 -9.33
N PHE A 155 -0.63 -0.11 -9.28
CA PHE A 155 0.59 -0.89 -9.41
C PHE A 155 1.26 -0.66 -10.77
N LYS A 156 0.49 -0.62 -11.86
CA LYS A 156 1.01 -0.28 -13.18
C LYS A 156 1.66 1.11 -13.20
N LYS A 157 1.00 2.12 -12.62
CA LYS A 157 1.50 3.50 -12.54
C LYS A 157 2.80 3.60 -11.72
N TYR A 158 2.84 2.97 -10.55
CA TYR A 158 3.94 3.10 -9.60
C TYR A 158 5.02 2.01 -9.70
N ARG A 159 4.87 1.04 -10.62
CA ARG A 159 5.81 -0.07 -10.83
C ARG A 159 7.28 0.38 -10.90
N PRO A 160 7.68 1.42 -11.67
CA PRO A 160 9.09 1.82 -11.73
C PRO A 160 9.64 2.30 -10.38
N ARG A 161 8.80 2.96 -9.57
CA ARG A 161 9.16 3.44 -8.23
C ARG A 161 9.28 2.29 -7.24
N LEU A 162 8.37 1.31 -7.31
CA LEU A 162 8.47 0.08 -6.52
C LEU A 162 9.72 -0.73 -6.88
N LYS A 163 10.05 -0.85 -8.17
CA LYS A 163 11.30 -1.48 -8.61
C LYS A 163 12.51 -0.80 -7.99
N ASN A 164 12.57 0.54 -8.06
CA ASN A 164 13.67 1.31 -7.47
C ASN A 164 13.75 1.08 -5.95
N LEU A 165 12.62 1.03 -5.23
CA LEU A 165 12.62 0.70 -3.80
C LEU A 165 13.23 -0.67 -3.50
N PHE A 166 12.90 -1.71 -4.29
CA PHE A 166 13.49 -3.04 -4.12
C PHE A 166 15.00 -3.09 -4.40
N SER A 167 15.52 -2.16 -5.20
CA SER A 167 16.95 -2.01 -5.47
C SER A 167 17.70 -1.24 -4.38
N HIS A 168 17.03 -0.72 -3.34
CA HIS A 168 17.72 -0.08 -2.23
C HIS A 168 18.37 -1.13 -1.32
N ASP A 169 19.60 -0.82 -0.91
CA ASP A 169 20.32 -1.61 0.09
C ASP A 169 19.87 -1.22 1.49
N PHE A 170 19.16 -2.15 2.12
CA PHE A 170 18.75 -2.08 3.53
C PHE A 170 19.59 -3.02 4.40
N SER A 171 20.68 -3.59 3.87
CA SER A 171 21.56 -4.44 4.65
C SER A 171 22.21 -3.63 5.77
N GLY A 172 22.24 -4.20 6.97
CA GLY A 172 22.74 -3.53 8.17
C GLY A 172 21.75 -2.58 8.86
N ASP A 173 20.60 -2.25 8.23
CA ASP A 173 19.55 -1.49 8.89
C ASP A 173 18.82 -2.35 9.94
N SER A 174 18.40 -1.73 11.04
CA SER A 174 17.47 -2.36 11.95
C SER A 174 16.10 -2.56 11.27
N SER A 175 15.25 -3.43 11.84
CA SER A 175 13.88 -3.61 11.31
C SER A 175 13.11 -2.28 11.29
N HIS A 176 13.33 -1.44 12.30
CA HIS A 176 12.71 -0.13 12.44
C HIS A 176 13.22 0.81 11.35
N ASP A 177 14.53 0.90 11.16
CA ASP A 177 15.14 1.78 10.16
C ASP A 177 14.72 1.39 8.73
N LYS A 178 14.73 0.10 8.41
CA LYS A 178 14.26 -0.41 7.10
C LYS A 178 12.82 0.02 6.85
N LYS A 179 11.91 -0.23 7.80
CA LYS A 179 10.50 0.16 7.69
C LYS A 179 10.31 1.67 7.60
N SER A 180 11.05 2.45 8.38
CA SER A 180 11.02 3.91 8.38
C SER A 180 11.51 4.48 7.05
N LYS A 181 12.60 3.96 6.48
CA LYS A 181 13.10 4.35 5.15
C LYS A 181 12.12 3.99 4.05
N MET A 182 11.55 2.79 4.07
CA MET A 182 10.51 2.37 3.12
C MET A 182 9.27 3.27 3.20
N LEU A 183 8.76 3.53 4.41
CA LEU A 183 7.62 4.42 4.64
C LEU A 183 7.87 5.82 4.04
N ASN A 184 9.02 6.41 4.36
CA ASN A 184 9.40 7.73 3.86
C ASN A 184 9.54 7.73 2.33
N TYR A 185 10.16 6.71 1.75
CA TYR A 185 10.31 6.59 0.29
C TYR A 185 8.94 6.56 -0.40
N LEU A 186 8.00 5.76 0.12
CA LEU A 186 6.66 5.65 -0.44
C LEU A 186 5.87 6.95 -0.28
N ALA A 187 5.99 7.61 0.87
CA ALA A 187 5.35 8.88 1.12
C ALA A 187 5.87 9.98 0.16
N GLN A 188 7.18 10.02 -0.09
CA GLN A 188 7.81 10.87 -1.12
C GLN A 188 7.37 10.51 -2.54
N THR A 189 7.19 9.23 -2.82
CA THR A 189 6.78 8.75 -4.14
C THR A 189 5.38 9.26 -4.51
N VAL A 190 4.44 9.22 -3.57
CA VAL A 190 3.06 9.68 -3.82
C VAL A 190 2.99 11.19 -3.95
N ALA A 191 3.74 11.92 -3.14
CA ALA A 191 3.62 13.36 -3.12
C ALA A 191 4.43 14.11 -4.18
N TYR A 192 5.50 13.51 -4.70
CA TYR A 192 6.25 14.06 -5.82
C TYR A 192 5.42 14.05 -7.12
N ASP A 193 4.34 13.27 -7.18
CA ASP A 193 3.45 13.17 -8.34
C ASP A 193 2.33 14.23 -8.31
N LEU A 194 2.58 15.39 -7.68
CA LEU A 194 1.70 16.56 -7.64
C LEU A 194 2.05 17.54 -8.78
N PRO A 195 1.38 17.50 -9.95
CA PRO A 195 1.05 18.74 -10.65
C PRO A 195 0.03 19.53 -9.82
N HIS A 196 -0.03 20.85 -10.05
CA HIS A 196 -0.90 21.75 -9.32
C HIS A 196 -2.37 21.27 -9.35
N VAL A 197 -2.93 20.98 -8.18
CA VAL A 197 -4.35 20.64 -8.03
C VAL A 197 -5.17 21.86 -8.47
N GLY A 198 -5.64 21.84 -9.72
CA GLY A 198 -6.69 22.74 -10.20
C GLY A 198 -8.05 22.32 -9.66
N ASP A 199 -9.06 23.19 -9.82
CA ASP A 199 -10.45 22.90 -9.46
C ASP A 199 -10.96 21.68 -10.24
N ILE A 200 -10.86 20.50 -9.62
CA ILE A 200 -11.46 19.29 -10.16
C ILE A 200 -12.96 19.32 -9.84
N GLU A 201 -13.76 19.64 -10.85
CA GLU A 201 -15.20 19.37 -10.82
C GLU A 201 -15.45 17.90 -11.20
N LEU A 202 -15.57 17.03 -10.21
CA LEU A 202 -16.06 15.67 -10.41
C LEU A 202 -17.39 15.51 -9.67
N GLY A 203 -18.43 15.21 -10.44
CA GLY A 203 -19.77 14.94 -9.94
C GLY A 203 -19.86 13.64 -9.12
N GLY A 204 -21.07 13.23 -8.76
CA GLY A 204 -21.37 12.07 -7.91
C GLY A 204 -20.96 10.67 -8.43
N ASP A 205 -20.12 10.61 -9.47
CA ASP A 205 -19.67 9.40 -10.13
C ASP A 205 -18.62 8.64 -9.31
N MET A 206 -18.44 7.37 -9.66
CA MET A 206 -17.36 6.54 -9.13
C MET A 206 -16.10 6.81 -9.92
N VAL A 207 -15.03 7.21 -9.23
CA VAL A 207 -13.75 7.54 -9.86
C VAL A 207 -12.70 6.51 -9.47
N LYS A 208 -11.92 6.03 -10.44
CA LYS A 208 -10.80 5.13 -10.16
C LYS A 208 -9.59 5.94 -9.74
N LEU A 209 -8.92 5.48 -8.69
CA LEU A 209 -7.87 6.25 -8.04
C LEU A 209 -6.67 6.59 -8.95
N HIS A 210 -6.34 5.74 -9.91
CA HIS A 210 -5.21 5.97 -10.82
C HIS A 210 -5.54 6.94 -11.98
N GLU A 211 -6.82 7.20 -12.24
CA GLU A 211 -7.31 8.08 -13.32
C GLU A 211 -7.30 9.56 -12.90
N LEU A 212 -6.94 9.86 -11.65
CA LEU A 212 -6.89 11.21 -11.11
C LEU A 212 -5.46 11.76 -11.11
N PRO A 213 -5.07 12.55 -12.13
CA PRO A 213 -3.78 13.23 -12.13
C PRO A 213 -3.65 14.25 -10.98
N ASP A 214 -4.76 14.86 -10.56
CA ASP A 214 -4.79 16.01 -9.64
C ASP A 214 -5.48 15.70 -8.29
N GLY A 215 -5.44 14.45 -7.82
CA GLY A 215 -6.23 14.02 -6.65
C GLY A 215 -5.93 14.80 -5.35
N VAL A 216 -7.01 15.20 -4.64
CA VAL A 216 -6.93 15.79 -3.28
C VAL A 216 -6.40 14.81 -2.21
N CYS A 217 -6.19 15.28 -0.98
CA CYS A 217 -5.58 14.54 0.14
C CYS A 217 -6.06 13.09 0.32
N ARG A 218 -7.36 12.83 0.16
CA ARG A 218 -7.96 11.49 0.27
C ARG A 218 -7.46 10.49 -0.78
N HIS A 219 -7.29 10.94 -2.02
CA HIS A 219 -6.77 10.12 -3.11
C HIS A 219 -5.32 9.70 -2.83
N GLN A 220 -4.52 10.66 -2.38
CA GLN A 220 -3.12 10.44 -2.06
C GLN A 220 -2.97 9.49 -0.86
N ALA A 221 -3.77 9.68 0.19
CA ALA A 221 -3.75 8.82 1.36
C ALA A 221 -4.16 7.36 1.04
N LEU A 222 -5.14 7.16 0.17
CA LEU A 222 -5.52 5.81 -0.31
C LEU A 222 -4.41 5.19 -1.18
N THR A 223 -3.81 5.97 -2.08
CA THR A 223 -2.70 5.51 -2.95
C THR A 223 -1.50 5.09 -2.12
N PHE A 224 -1.11 5.94 -1.16
CA PHE A 224 -0.04 5.64 -0.22
C PHE A 224 -0.32 4.36 0.57
N GLN A 225 -1.54 4.19 1.09
CA GLN A 225 -1.91 2.99 1.83
C GLN A 225 -1.78 1.73 0.97
N VAL A 226 -2.21 1.75 -0.30
CA VAL A 226 -2.04 0.63 -1.23
C VAL A 226 -0.57 0.28 -1.44
N LEU A 227 0.28 1.28 -1.70
CA LEU A 227 1.73 1.05 -1.91
C LEU A 227 2.41 0.57 -0.62
N ALA A 228 2.04 1.13 0.53
CA ALA A 228 2.56 0.74 1.84
C ALA A 228 2.16 -0.70 2.20
N GLN A 229 0.92 -1.10 1.93
CA GLN A 229 0.44 -2.47 2.09
C GLN A 229 1.19 -3.46 1.21
N ALA A 230 1.42 -3.09 -0.06
CA ALA A 230 2.26 -3.90 -0.95
C ALA A 230 3.69 -4.06 -0.41
N MET A 231 4.18 -3.12 0.39
CA MET A 231 5.48 -3.23 1.07
C MET A 231 5.40 -3.90 2.45
N GLY A 232 4.23 -4.37 2.88
CA GLY A 232 3.99 -4.96 4.19
C GLY A 232 4.16 -3.98 5.34
N LEU A 233 3.87 -2.70 5.11
CA LEU A 233 3.73 -1.71 6.17
C LEU A 233 2.28 -1.73 6.64
N LYS A 234 2.08 -1.81 7.96
CA LYS A 234 0.73 -1.70 8.52
C LYS A 234 0.32 -0.23 8.50
N THR A 235 -0.60 0.11 7.61
CA THR A 235 -1.13 1.47 7.46
C THR A 235 -2.65 1.47 7.47
N ARG A 236 -3.25 2.55 7.95
CA ARG A 236 -4.70 2.79 7.92
C ARG A 236 -5.00 4.21 7.51
N LEU A 237 -6.13 4.43 6.85
CA LEU A 237 -6.60 5.76 6.52
C LEU A 237 -6.93 6.53 7.81
N LEU A 238 -6.72 7.83 7.81
CA LEU A 238 -7.04 8.71 8.93
C LEU A 238 -7.84 9.90 8.40
N LYS A 239 -9.08 10.06 8.87
CA LYS A 239 -9.89 11.24 8.58
C LYS A 239 -9.68 12.24 9.70
N VAL A 240 -9.28 13.45 9.35
CA VAL A 240 -8.89 14.47 10.33
C VAL A 240 -9.45 15.83 9.98
N ASN A 241 -9.58 16.71 10.97
CA ASN A 241 -9.44 18.14 10.72
C ASN A 241 -7.98 18.50 10.96
N VAL A 242 -7.37 19.27 10.07
CA VAL A 242 -5.96 19.66 10.17
C VAL A 242 -5.80 21.16 10.37
N SER A 243 -4.88 21.52 11.27
CA SER A 243 -4.40 22.89 11.42
C SER A 243 -2.88 22.92 11.28
N GLN A 244 -2.33 24.00 10.72
CA GLN A 244 -0.89 24.24 10.61
C GLN A 244 -0.54 25.60 11.18
N ASN A 245 0.49 25.67 12.02
CA ASN A 245 0.95 26.92 12.66
C ASN A 245 -0.22 27.72 13.29
N GLY A 246 -1.17 27.03 13.92
CA GLY A 246 -2.36 27.62 14.54
C GLY A 246 -3.53 27.99 13.61
N ASN A 247 -3.36 27.86 12.29
CA ASN A 247 -4.42 28.12 11.31
C ASN A 247 -5.15 26.83 10.91
N SER A 248 -6.48 26.83 10.96
CA SER A 248 -7.30 25.68 10.54
C SER A 248 -7.42 25.62 9.02
N PHE A 249 -7.12 24.45 8.44
CA PHE A 249 -7.28 24.14 7.01
C PHE A 249 -8.53 23.27 6.75
N GLY A 250 -9.23 22.87 7.81
CA GLY A 250 -10.47 22.10 7.71
C GLY A 250 -10.28 20.60 7.49
N ARG A 251 -11.23 19.98 6.78
CA ARG A 251 -11.31 18.52 6.60
C ARG A 251 -10.17 18.01 5.72
N HIS A 252 -9.53 16.94 6.17
CA HIS A 252 -8.35 16.38 5.55
C HIS A 252 -8.29 14.86 5.69
N ALA A 253 -7.40 14.24 4.91
CA ALA A 253 -7.13 12.82 4.98
C ALA A 253 -5.61 12.58 5.04
N ALA A 254 -5.19 11.76 5.99
CA ALA A 254 -3.82 11.32 6.17
C ALA A 254 -3.83 9.79 6.36
N ASN A 255 -2.69 9.21 6.72
CA ASN A 255 -2.59 7.83 7.13
C ASN A 255 -2.02 7.73 8.54
N MET A 256 -2.26 6.60 9.18
CA MET A 256 -1.42 6.14 10.27
C MET A 256 -0.59 4.96 9.81
N ALA A 257 0.65 4.88 10.30
CA ALA A 257 1.54 3.76 10.07
C ALA A 257 2.03 3.21 11.42
N ARG A 258 2.19 1.88 11.50
CA ARG A 258 2.79 1.21 12.65
C ARG A 258 4.16 0.65 12.29
N ILE A 259 5.19 1.12 12.98
CA ILE A 259 6.57 0.63 12.84
C ILE A 259 7.00 0.10 14.21
N ASP A 260 7.28 -1.21 14.29
CA ASP A 260 7.82 -1.88 15.48
C ASP A 260 7.14 -1.52 16.81
N GLY A 261 5.81 -1.44 16.76
CA GLY A 261 4.98 -1.14 17.92
C GLY A 261 4.60 0.33 18.05
N GLU A 262 5.37 1.24 17.44
CA GLU A 262 5.17 2.69 17.47
C GLU A 262 4.23 3.15 16.37
N TRP A 263 3.45 4.20 16.64
CA TRP A 263 2.50 4.78 15.70
C TRP A 263 2.97 6.13 15.18
N TYR A 264 2.66 6.37 13.92
CA TYR A 264 2.98 7.61 13.23
C TYR A 264 1.77 8.07 12.42
N VAL A 265 1.46 9.36 12.45
CA VAL A 265 0.66 10.01 11.42
C VAL A 265 1.60 10.28 10.24
N VAL A 266 1.16 9.91 9.04
CA VAL A 266 1.85 10.11 7.77
C VAL A 266 0.92 10.90 6.85
N ASP A 267 1.32 12.11 6.54
CA ASP A 267 0.60 13.01 5.66
C ASP A 267 1.41 13.21 4.38
N VAL A 268 0.90 12.63 3.30
CA VAL A 268 1.50 12.71 1.97
C VAL A 268 1.04 13.95 1.20
N SER A 269 0.10 14.71 1.76
CA SER A 269 -0.58 15.83 1.09
C SER A 269 -0.32 17.18 1.75
N ILE A 270 0.01 17.17 3.04
CA ILE A 270 0.56 18.31 3.77
C ILE A 270 2.03 18.01 4.05
N SER A 271 2.87 18.81 3.43
CA SER A 271 4.31 18.62 3.41
C SER A 271 5.01 19.96 3.31
N ASP A 272 6.28 19.96 3.69
CA ASP A 272 7.14 21.12 3.49
C ASP A 272 8.49 20.66 2.91
N HIS A 273 9.30 21.61 2.48
CA HIS A 273 10.65 21.35 2.01
C HIS A 273 11.64 21.36 3.18
N VAL A 274 12.51 20.37 3.22
CA VAL A 274 13.69 20.36 4.09
C VAL A 274 14.93 20.67 3.27
N GLU A 275 15.88 21.39 3.86
CA GLU A 275 17.17 21.62 3.24
C GLU A 275 18.13 20.45 3.58
N ARG A 276 18.68 19.80 2.56
CA ARG A 276 19.72 18.78 2.68
C ARG A 276 20.78 19.01 1.62
N ASP A 277 22.05 19.12 2.03
CA ASP A 277 23.19 19.37 1.15
C ASP A 277 22.98 20.60 0.22
N GLY A 278 22.36 21.66 0.76
CA GLY A 278 22.05 22.89 0.02
C GLY A 278 20.90 22.76 -1.00
N LYS A 279 20.15 21.66 -0.98
CA LYS A 279 18.97 21.44 -1.85
C LYS A 279 17.69 21.36 -1.03
N LYS A 280 16.63 22.03 -1.51
CA LYS A 280 15.28 21.85 -0.99
C LYS A 280 14.74 20.51 -1.47
N ILE A 281 14.53 19.59 -0.56
CA ILE A 281 13.97 18.27 -0.80
C ILE A 281 12.57 18.23 -0.20
N TRP A 282 11.61 17.69 -0.94
CA TRP A 282 10.27 17.47 -0.44
C TRP A 282 10.28 16.46 0.73
N ALA A 283 9.65 16.80 1.85
CA ALA A 283 9.55 15.93 3.02
C ALA A 283 8.08 15.62 3.37
N PRO A 284 7.71 14.33 3.43
CA PRO A 284 6.36 13.95 3.85
C PRO A 284 6.17 14.29 5.31
N GLY A 285 4.98 14.74 5.69
CA GLY A 285 4.64 15.02 7.07
C GLY A 285 4.60 13.74 7.88
N VAL A 286 5.61 13.49 8.72
CA VAL A 286 5.62 12.33 9.63
C VAL A 286 5.67 12.82 11.08
N LEU A 287 4.68 12.40 11.87
CA LEU A 287 4.53 12.75 13.28
C LEU A 287 4.35 11.47 14.12
N LYS A 288 5.25 11.23 15.07
CA LYS A 288 5.10 10.12 16.03
C LYS A 288 3.94 10.41 16.99
N VAL A 289 3.12 9.39 17.27
CA VAL A 289 1.94 9.49 18.14
C VAL A 289 1.81 8.25 19.03
N ASP A 290 1.09 8.37 20.14
CA ASP A 290 1.03 7.30 21.15
C ASP A 290 0.17 6.10 20.72
N ARG A 291 -0.95 6.36 20.04
CA ARG A 291 -1.96 5.34 19.67
C ARG A 291 -2.84 5.81 18.52
N PRO A 292 -3.54 4.89 17.82
CA PRO A 292 -4.58 5.25 16.86
C PRO A 292 -5.87 5.76 17.54
N PRO A 293 -6.76 6.44 16.80
CA PRO A 293 -8.09 6.77 17.30
C PRO A 293 -8.84 5.49 17.60
N ARG A 294 -9.67 5.52 18.65
CA ARG A 294 -10.61 4.44 18.96
C ARG A 294 -12.00 4.84 18.45
N LYS A 295 -12.82 3.82 18.22
CA LYS A 295 -14.21 4.03 17.79
C LYS A 295 -14.91 4.97 18.77
N ASP A 296 -15.54 6.00 18.23
CA ASP A 296 -16.31 7.02 18.97
C ASP A 296 -15.48 7.83 20.01
N GLU A 297 -14.14 7.79 19.91
CA GLU A 297 -13.22 8.53 20.79
C GLU A 297 -12.28 9.41 19.93
N PRO A 298 -12.66 10.67 19.65
CA PRO A 298 -11.79 11.58 18.91
C PRO A 298 -10.50 11.84 19.70
N ILE A 299 -9.41 12.01 18.97
CA ILE A 299 -8.08 12.26 19.53
C ILE A 299 -7.40 13.33 18.72
N THR A 300 -6.70 14.22 19.41
CA THR A 300 -5.92 15.28 18.79
C THR A 300 -4.44 14.96 18.89
N TYR A 301 -3.77 14.88 17.75
CA TYR A 301 -2.32 14.77 17.67
C TYR A 301 -1.72 16.13 17.39
N LYS A 302 -0.84 16.62 18.26
CA LYS A 302 -0.12 17.89 18.05
C LYS A 302 1.37 17.65 18.08
N GLY A 303 2.10 18.30 17.19
CA GLY A 303 3.54 18.27 17.24
C GLY A 303 4.19 18.85 16.01
N LYS A 304 5.51 18.70 15.95
CA LYS A 304 6.33 19.14 14.84
C LYS A 304 6.60 17.95 13.93
N GLN A 305 6.26 18.08 12.65
CA GLN A 305 6.62 17.07 11.65
C GLN A 305 8.15 17.03 11.47
N ASN A 306 8.66 15.95 10.88
CA ASN A 306 10.04 15.85 10.39
C ASN A 306 10.49 17.02 9.48
N SER A 307 9.55 17.72 8.84
CA SER A 307 9.83 18.92 8.05
C SER A 307 10.07 20.18 8.89
N GLY A 308 9.70 20.16 10.18
CA GLY A 308 9.69 21.34 11.02
C GLY A 308 8.33 22.04 11.08
N LEU A 309 7.33 21.62 10.29
CA LEU A 309 6.00 22.21 10.32
C LEU A 309 5.25 21.82 11.61
N GLU A 310 4.68 22.81 12.31
CA GLU A 310 3.79 22.55 13.44
C GLU A 310 2.39 22.22 12.94
N VAL A 311 1.88 21.06 13.35
CA VAL A 311 0.61 20.53 12.89
C VAL A 311 -0.24 20.03 14.06
N GLU A 312 -1.54 20.12 13.85
CA GLU A 312 -2.55 19.56 14.73
C GLU A 312 -3.54 18.74 13.88
N TYR A 313 -3.73 17.48 14.24
CA TYR A 313 -4.64 16.54 13.61
C TYR A 313 -5.73 16.11 14.60
N GLU A 314 -6.94 16.58 14.41
CA GLU A 314 -8.12 16.11 15.15
C GLU A 314 -8.73 14.92 14.39
N ALA A 315 -8.48 13.70 14.86
CA ALA A 315 -8.82 12.47 14.15
C ALA A 315 -10.20 11.90 14.52
N HIS A 316 -10.89 11.38 13.51
CA HIS A 316 -12.23 10.79 13.60
C HIS A 316 -12.25 9.37 13.02
N ASP A 317 -12.94 8.43 13.69
CA ASP A 317 -12.98 7.00 13.30
C ASP A 317 -14.29 6.59 12.59
N SER A 318 -14.83 7.45 11.73
CA SER A 318 -16.07 7.18 10.99
C SER A 318 -15.84 7.19 9.48
N MET A 319 -15.91 6.00 8.87
CA MET A 319 -15.87 5.79 7.43
C MET A 319 -16.95 4.78 7.05
N PHE A 320 -17.53 4.94 5.86
CA PHE A 320 -18.38 3.92 5.24
C PHE A 320 -17.74 3.44 3.95
N TRP A 321 -17.82 2.15 3.68
CA TRP A 321 -17.19 1.54 2.53
C TRP A 321 -17.83 0.20 2.16
N PHE A 322 -17.55 -0.27 0.95
CA PHE A 322 -17.86 -1.62 0.49
C PHE A 322 -16.81 -2.09 -0.50
N ILE A 323 -16.77 -3.38 -0.78
CA ILE A 323 -15.95 -3.99 -1.83
C ILE A 323 -16.86 -4.21 -3.02
N ASP A 324 -16.58 -3.50 -4.10
CA ASP A 324 -17.23 -3.72 -5.39
C ASP A 324 -16.53 -4.86 -6.15
N LYS A 325 -17.12 -5.28 -7.27
CA LYS A 325 -16.43 -6.21 -8.18
C LYS A 325 -15.06 -5.64 -8.58
N PRO A 326 -14.02 -6.48 -8.65
CA PRO A 326 -12.73 -6.07 -9.19
C PRO A 326 -12.89 -5.40 -10.56
N THR A 327 -12.05 -4.40 -10.81
CA THR A 327 -11.97 -3.80 -12.14
C THR A 327 -11.42 -4.87 -13.08
N GLN A 328 -12.17 -5.28 -14.10
CA GLN A 328 -11.67 -6.25 -15.07
C GLN A 328 -10.41 -5.68 -15.73
N THR A 329 -9.31 -6.43 -15.66
CA THR A 329 -8.01 -6.11 -16.26
C THR A 329 -7.96 -6.42 -17.74
#